data_AF-A0A2E0Z7H0-F1
#
_entry.id   AF-A0A2E0Z7H0-F1
#
_cell.length_a   1.000
_cell.length_b   1.000
_cell.length_c   1.000
_cell.angle_alpha   90.00
_cell.angle_beta   90.00
_cell.angle_gamma   90.00
#
_symmetry.space_group_name_H-M   'P 1'
#
loop_
_entity.id
_entity.type
_entity.pdbx_description
1 polymer ?
#
loop_
_entity_poly.entity_id
_entity_poly.type
_entity_poly.pdbx_seq_one_letter_code
_entity_poly.pdbx_strand_id
1 'polypeptide(L)'
;MTKKSGLANNPLFLKSQPQPAKAGATSPSKNPSLKKKKPQIQNETDPASTVSRHHDTKQPSNHDTTVSRYHDTIIELLRKAVKVIGKEAATHRFTVEEKKAIRKIVFTYEDQGILTSENEITRIAVNYLIEDYKQNGKSSLLDRVLKALNT
;
A
#
# COMPACT_ATOMS: atom_id res chain seq x y z
N MET A 1 52.80 -44.75 3.94
CA MET A 1 51.76 -45.14 2.97
C MET A 1 50.73 -44.02 2.87
N THR A 2 50.63 -43.45 1.67
CA THR A 2 49.83 -42.29 1.26
C THR A 2 48.36 -42.61 1.05
N LYS A 3 47.44 -41.75 1.51
CA LYS A 3 46.14 -41.55 0.84
C LYS A 3 45.87 -40.05 0.69
N LYS A 4 45.99 -39.60 -0.56
CA LYS A 4 45.73 -38.24 -1.03
C LYS A 4 44.23 -38.01 -1.28
N SER A 5 43.80 -36.82 -0.90
CA SER A 5 42.79 -35.92 -1.48
C SER A 5 41.97 -36.39 -2.68
N GLY A 6 40.66 -36.11 -2.64
CA GLY A 6 39.76 -36.30 -3.79
C GLY A 6 38.52 -35.40 -3.86
N LEU A 7 38.54 -34.18 -3.29
CA LEU A 7 37.36 -33.27 -3.33
C LEU A 7 37.63 -31.86 -3.88
N ALA A 8 38.77 -31.61 -4.53
CA ALA A 8 39.16 -30.24 -4.92
C ALA A 8 38.91 -29.89 -6.40
N ASN A 9 38.42 -30.80 -7.25
CA ASN A 9 38.32 -30.57 -8.70
C ASN A 9 36.86 -30.58 -9.19
N ASN A 10 36.00 -29.75 -8.60
CA ASN A 10 34.64 -29.57 -9.09
C ASN A 10 34.61 -28.37 -10.07
N PRO A 11 34.23 -28.55 -11.35
CA PRO A 11 34.27 -27.50 -12.37
C PRO A 11 33.20 -26.40 -12.20
N LEU A 12 32.34 -26.52 -11.17
CA LEU A 12 31.29 -25.56 -10.84
C LEU A 12 31.78 -24.19 -10.35
N PHE A 13 33.08 -24.02 -10.07
CA PHE A 13 33.66 -22.76 -9.60
C PHE A 13 34.42 -21.97 -10.68
N LEU A 14 34.34 -22.37 -11.95
CA LEU A 14 34.94 -21.57 -13.03
C LEU A 14 33.99 -20.47 -13.52
N LYS A 15 34.33 -19.25 -13.11
CA LYS A 15 34.10 -17.94 -13.78
C LYS A 15 32.65 -17.48 -13.97
N SER A 16 32.35 -16.33 -13.37
CA SER A 16 32.13 -15.07 -14.12
C SER A 16 32.17 -13.88 -13.16
N GLN A 17 33.31 -13.17 -13.11
CA GLN A 17 33.40 -11.84 -12.52
C GLN A 17 32.79 -10.82 -13.50
N PRO A 18 31.87 -9.94 -13.09
CA PRO A 18 31.47 -8.79 -13.91
C PRO A 18 32.56 -7.70 -13.87
N GLN A 19 33.04 -7.28 -15.04
CA GLN A 19 33.87 -6.09 -15.18
C GLN A 19 33.01 -4.82 -15.08
N PRO A 20 33.50 -3.72 -14.47
CA PRO A 20 32.76 -2.47 -14.34
C PRO A 20 32.67 -1.73 -15.69
N ALA A 21 31.46 -1.34 -16.07
CA ALA A 21 31.18 -0.51 -17.24
C ALA A 21 31.69 0.92 -17.05
N LYS A 22 32.43 1.43 -18.03
CA LYS A 22 32.87 2.82 -18.14
C LYS A 22 31.67 3.72 -18.49
N ALA A 23 31.30 4.64 -17.62
CA ALA A 23 30.34 5.70 -17.92
C ALA A 23 31.07 6.93 -18.48
N GLY A 24 30.83 7.22 -19.76
CA GLY A 24 31.25 8.44 -20.43
C GLY A 24 30.32 9.61 -20.12
N ALA A 25 30.92 10.80 -20.02
CA ALA A 25 30.27 12.08 -19.75
C ALA A 25 29.64 12.69 -21.00
N THR A 26 28.49 13.37 -20.85
CA THR A 26 28.12 14.58 -21.61
C THR A 26 27.12 15.43 -20.83
N SER A 27 27.46 16.71 -20.65
CA SER A 27 26.67 17.81 -20.07
C SER A 27 25.72 18.45 -21.13
N PRO A 28 25.19 19.67 -20.97
CA PRO A 28 24.02 20.07 -20.16
C PRO A 28 22.89 20.68 -21.03
N SER A 29 21.61 20.50 -20.65
CA SER A 29 20.48 21.12 -21.35
C SER A 29 19.97 22.39 -20.65
N LYS A 30 19.85 23.46 -21.44
CA LYS A 30 19.39 24.82 -21.09
C LYS A 30 17.87 24.85 -20.89
N ASN A 31 17.38 25.53 -19.86
CA ASN A 31 15.96 25.92 -19.73
C ASN A 31 15.82 27.45 -19.66
N PRO A 32 15.00 28.08 -20.52
CA PRO A 32 14.67 29.50 -20.41
C PRO A 32 13.39 29.76 -19.60
N SER A 33 13.55 30.72 -18.67
CA SER A 33 12.59 31.65 -18.06
C SER A 33 11.21 31.82 -18.73
N LEU A 34 10.13 31.64 -17.96
CA LEU A 34 8.78 32.15 -18.27
C LEU A 34 8.26 33.06 -17.14
N LYS A 35 8.20 34.37 -17.43
CA LYS A 35 7.55 35.41 -16.62
C LYS A 35 6.02 35.32 -16.77
N LYS A 36 5.28 35.18 -15.68
CA LYS A 36 3.80 35.31 -15.65
C LYS A 36 3.38 36.76 -15.34
N LYS A 37 2.59 37.36 -16.23
CA LYS A 37 1.89 38.64 -16.04
C LYS A 37 0.63 38.43 -15.18
N LYS A 38 0.33 39.39 -14.29
CA LYS A 38 -0.92 39.49 -13.52
C LYS A 38 -2.06 40.06 -14.38
N PRO A 39 -3.33 39.65 -14.19
CA PRO A 39 -4.49 40.36 -14.74
C PRO A 39 -4.92 41.53 -13.85
N GLN A 40 -5.48 42.52 -14.52
CA GLN A 40 -5.85 43.85 -14.07
C GLN A 40 -7.35 43.88 -13.72
N ILE A 41 -7.67 44.55 -12.62
CA ILE A 41 -9.02 44.80 -12.09
C ILE A 41 -9.67 45.92 -12.91
N GLN A 42 -10.94 45.75 -13.31
CA GLN A 42 -11.82 46.85 -13.69
C GLN A 42 -13.16 46.66 -12.97
N ASN A 43 -13.44 47.61 -12.08
CA ASN A 43 -14.75 47.89 -11.54
C ASN A 43 -15.43 48.90 -12.46
N GLU A 44 -16.70 48.72 -12.77
CA GLU A 44 -17.59 49.83 -13.12
C GLU A 44 -19.03 49.48 -12.77
N THR A 45 -19.76 50.55 -12.45
CA THR A 45 -20.92 50.68 -11.56
C THR A 45 -22.20 50.77 -12.39
N ASP A 46 -23.34 50.27 -11.90
CA ASP A 46 -24.55 51.08 -11.71
C ASP A 46 -25.74 50.29 -11.10
N PRO A 47 -26.65 50.96 -10.35
CA PRO A 47 -27.61 50.32 -9.48
C PRO A 47 -29.07 50.32 -10.01
N ALA A 48 -29.90 49.55 -9.29
CA ALA A 48 -31.36 49.54 -9.26
C ALA A 48 -32.11 48.64 -10.28
N SER A 49 -32.49 47.45 -9.80
CA SER A 49 -33.87 46.96 -9.98
C SER A 49 -34.23 45.94 -8.90
N THR A 50 -35.38 46.17 -8.29
CA THR A 50 -36.04 45.46 -7.19
C THR A 50 -36.63 44.12 -7.66
N VAL A 51 -36.19 42.97 -7.14
CA VAL A 51 -37.06 41.77 -6.99
C VAL A 51 -36.61 40.89 -5.81
N SER A 52 -37.58 40.66 -4.92
CA SER A 52 -37.72 39.60 -3.92
C SER A 52 -36.95 38.29 -4.15
N ARG A 53 -36.30 37.78 -3.10
CA ARG A 53 -36.54 36.42 -2.55
C ARG A 53 -35.74 36.19 -1.27
N HIS A 54 -36.45 35.82 -0.21
CA HIS A 54 -35.88 35.21 0.99
C HIS A 54 -35.10 33.95 0.59
N HIS A 55 -33.78 34.01 0.68
CA HIS A 55 -32.95 32.83 0.73
C HIS A 55 -32.25 32.80 2.08
N ASP A 56 -32.87 32.05 3.00
CA ASP A 56 -32.19 31.47 4.16
C ASP A 56 -30.94 30.76 3.63
N THR A 57 -29.80 31.42 3.77
CA THR A 57 -28.51 30.79 3.48
C THR A 57 -28.19 29.95 4.71
N LYS A 58 -28.78 28.76 4.79
CA LYS A 58 -28.26 27.73 5.69
C LYS A 58 -26.87 27.39 5.19
N GLN A 59 -25.87 27.98 5.85
CA GLN A 59 -24.48 27.62 5.71
C GLN A 59 -24.39 26.08 5.73
N PRO A 60 -23.85 25.43 4.68
CA PRO A 60 -23.69 24.00 4.71
C PRO A 60 -22.80 23.67 5.91
N SER A 61 -23.38 22.99 6.89
CA SER A 61 -22.63 22.44 8.00
C SER A 61 -21.64 21.47 7.38
N ASN A 62 -20.36 21.85 7.39
CA ASN A 62 -19.28 20.94 7.07
C ASN A 62 -19.38 19.81 8.10
N HIS A 63 -20.04 18.71 7.74
CA HIS A 63 -19.89 17.46 8.43
C HIS A 63 -18.45 17.03 8.19
N ASP A 64 -17.58 17.54 9.07
CA ASP A 64 -16.26 17.03 9.30
C ASP A 64 -16.42 15.52 9.42
N THR A 65 -15.95 14.80 8.40
CA THR A 65 -16.14 13.37 8.28
C THR A 65 -15.48 12.73 9.49
N THR A 66 -16.29 12.36 10.48
CA THR A 66 -15.82 11.60 11.64
C THR A 66 -15.29 10.28 11.11
N VAL A 67 -13.98 10.21 10.87
CA VAL A 67 -13.28 8.97 10.54
C VAL A 67 -13.67 7.97 11.63
N SER A 68 -14.23 6.85 11.22
CA SER A 68 -14.72 5.84 12.15
C SER A 68 -13.55 5.37 12.99
N ARG A 69 -13.58 5.67 14.30
CA ARG A 69 -12.54 5.30 15.29
C ARG A 69 -12.18 3.81 15.24
N TYR A 70 -13.08 2.97 14.74
CA TYR A 70 -12.88 1.54 14.52
C TYR A 70 -11.72 1.21 13.57
N HIS A 71 -11.54 1.99 12.49
CA HIS A 71 -10.48 1.70 11.53
C HIS A 71 -9.10 1.96 12.14
N ASP A 72 -8.97 3.06 12.87
CA ASP A 72 -7.71 3.42 13.52
C ASP A 72 -7.32 2.40 14.61
N THR A 73 -8.29 1.96 15.42
CA THR A 73 -8.03 0.95 16.45
C THR A 73 -7.63 -0.40 15.86
N ILE A 74 -8.31 -0.86 14.79
CA ILE A 74 -7.91 -2.10 14.11
C ILE A 74 -6.52 -1.99 13.49
N ILE A 75 -6.18 -0.88 12.83
CA ILE A 75 -4.85 -0.69 12.25
C ILE A 75 -3.77 -0.81 13.33
N GLU A 76 -3.97 -0.21 14.50
CA GLU A 76 -3.03 -0.33 15.61
C GLU A 76 -2.88 -1.76 16.14
N LEU A 77 -4.00 -2.48 16.27
CA LEU A 77 -4.00 -3.87 16.73
C LEU A 77 -3.26 -4.77 15.73
N LEU A 78 -3.54 -4.63 14.43
CA LEU A 78 -2.86 -5.39 13.38
C LEU A 78 -1.36 -5.09 13.34
N ARG A 79 -0.98 -3.81 13.46
CA ARG A 79 0.43 -3.40 13.52
C ARG A 79 1.15 -4.06 14.69
N LYS A 80 0.52 -4.11 15.87
CA LYS A 80 1.10 -4.78 17.05
C LYS A 80 1.25 -6.28 16.82
N ALA A 81 0.23 -6.94 16.25
CA ALA A 81 0.24 -8.39 16.02
C ALA A 81 1.31 -8.83 15.01
N VAL A 82 1.45 -8.12 13.89
CA VAL A 82 2.37 -8.51 12.80
C VAL A 82 3.83 -8.29 13.19
N LYS A 83 4.12 -7.28 14.03
CA LYS A 83 5.47 -7.03 14.54
C LYS A 83 6.02 -8.16 15.42
N VAL A 84 5.16 -8.94 16.07
CA VAL A 84 5.61 -10.09 16.87
C VAL A 84 6.07 -11.19 15.92
N ILE A 85 7.29 -11.69 16.11
CA ILE A 85 7.83 -12.81 15.33
C ILE A 85 7.11 -14.11 15.74
N GLY A 86 6.46 -14.76 14.78
CA GLY A 86 5.82 -16.06 15.00
C GLY A 86 6.85 -17.18 15.12
N LYS A 87 6.62 -18.13 16.03
CA LYS A 87 7.47 -19.32 16.22
C LYS A 87 6.89 -20.57 15.55
N GLU A 88 5.64 -20.50 15.11
CA GLU A 88 4.91 -21.61 14.52
C GLU A 88 4.87 -21.44 13.00
N ALA A 89 5.36 -22.46 12.29
CA ALA A 89 5.24 -22.51 10.84
C ALA A 89 3.82 -22.91 10.45
N ALA A 90 3.22 -22.17 9.52
CA ALA A 90 1.94 -22.50 8.91
C ALA A 90 2.11 -22.58 7.40
N THR A 91 1.61 -23.65 6.78
CA THR A 91 1.57 -23.78 5.31
C THR A 91 0.12 -23.67 4.85
N HIS A 92 -0.15 -22.72 3.97
CA HIS A 92 -1.46 -22.52 3.36
C HIS A 92 -1.38 -22.82 1.87
N ARG A 93 -2.42 -23.45 1.32
CA ARG A 93 -2.54 -23.69 -0.12
C ARG A 93 -3.27 -22.52 -0.74
N PHE A 94 -2.56 -21.77 -1.57
CA PHE A 94 -3.15 -20.74 -2.42
C PHE A 94 -3.37 -21.29 -3.82
N THR A 95 -4.46 -20.87 -4.44
CA THR A 95 -4.66 -20.95 -5.88
C THR A 95 -3.63 -20.06 -6.60
N VAL A 96 -3.51 -20.26 -7.92
CA VAL A 96 -2.57 -19.47 -8.74
C VAL A 96 -3.02 -18.00 -8.78
N GLU A 97 -4.33 -17.77 -8.82
CA GLU A 97 -4.98 -16.47 -8.85
C GLU A 97 -4.72 -15.69 -7.55
N GLU A 98 -4.93 -16.33 -6.39
CA GLU A 98 -4.64 -15.74 -5.08
C GLU A 98 -3.16 -15.37 -4.95
N LYS A 99 -2.26 -16.29 -5.34
CA LYS A 99 -0.81 -16.04 -5.33
C LYS A 99 -0.41 -14.87 -6.24
N LYS A 100 -1.04 -14.76 -7.41
CA LYS A 100 -0.83 -13.64 -8.33
C LYS A 100 -1.34 -12.32 -7.75
N ALA A 101 -2.51 -12.33 -7.11
CA ALA A 101 -3.07 -11.15 -6.45
C ALA A 101 -2.15 -10.66 -5.31
N ILE A 102 -1.66 -11.57 -4.45
CA ILE A 102 -0.75 -11.19 -3.36
C ILE A 102 0.56 -10.63 -3.91
N ARG A 103 1.15 -11.26 -4.93
CA ARG A 103 2.37 -10.73 -5.57
C ARG A 103 2.18 -9.33 -6.16
N LYS A 104 1.02 -9.07 -6.76
CA LYS A 104 0.69 -7.73 -7.26
C LYS A 104 0.64 -6.70 -6.13
N ILE A 105 0.08 -7.07 -4.98
CA ILE A 105 0.04 -6.20 -3.79
C ILE A 105 1.47 -5.90 -3.31
N VAL A 106 2.31 -6.93 -3.16
CA VAL A 106 3.72 -6.77 -2.76
C VAL A 106 4.45 -5.80 -3.68
N PHE A 107 4.35 -6.03 -5.00
CA PHE A 107 4.98 -5.17 -6.00
C PHE A 107 4.48 -3.72 -5.94
N THR A 108 3.18 -3.53 -5.75
CA THR A 108 2.57 -2.19 -5.65
C THR A 108 3.13 -1.39 -4.47
N TYR A 109 3.41 -2.05 -3.34
CA TYR A 109 4.02 -1.40 -2.18
C TYR A 109 5.53 -1.20 -2.34
N GLU A 110 6.22 -2.14 -2.99
CA GLU A 110 7.63 -2.01 -3.31
C GLU A 110 7.91 -0.79 -4.20
N ASP A 111 7.07 -0.54 -5.21
CA ASP A 111 7.12 0.66 -6.07
C ASP A 111 6.95 1.97 -5.27
N GLN A 112 6.31 1.90 -4.10
CA GLN A 112 6.14 3.03 -3.17
C GLN A 112 7.27 3.14 -2.14
N GLY A 113 8.29 2.28 -2.23
CA GLY A 113 9.39 2.19 -1.28
C GLY A 113 9.03 1.49 0.03
N ILE A 114 7.90 0.78 0.08
CA ILE A 114 7.44 0.03 1.25
C ILE A 114 7.73 -1.45 1.03
N LEU A 115 8.73 -1.97 1.74
CA LEU A 115 9.06 -3.39 1.69
C LEU A 115 8.04 -4.19 2.49
N THR A 116 7.45 -5.19 1.84
CA THR A 116 6.55 -6.15 2.46
C THR A 116 6.71 -7.53 1.83
N SER A 117 6.15 -8.55 2.45
CA SER A 117 6.22 -9.93 2.02
C SER A 117 4.85 -10.59 2.00
N GLU A 118 4.72 -11.65 1.21
CA GLU A 118 3.51 -12.49 1.20
C GLU A 118 3.13 -12.96 2.61
N ASN A 119 4.12 -13.31 3.43
CA ASN A 119 3.90 -13.76 4.80
C ASN A 119 3.29 -12.63 5.65
N GLU A 120 3.78 -11.40 5.53
CA GLU A 120 3.20 -10.25 6.24
C GLU A 120 1.78 -9.95 5.80
N ILE A 121 1.51 -9.94 4.49
CA ILE A 121 0.16 -9.75 3.94
C ILE A 121 -0.79 -10.84 4.45
N THR A 122 -0.34 -12.09 4.47
CA THR A 122 -1.13 -13.22 4.99
C THR A 122 -1.42 -13.04 6.48
N ARG A 123 -0.41 -12.65 7.28
CA ARG A 123 -0.61 -12.39 8.72
C ARG A 123 -1.56 -11.21 8.97
N ILE A 124 -1.51 -10.16 8.17
CA ILE A 124 -2.47 -9.03 8.26
C ILE A 124 -3.88 -9.55 8.01
N ALA A 125 -4.11 -10.30 6.93
CA ALA A 125 -5.42 -10.82 6.57
C ALA A 125 -5.99 -11.75 7.66
N VAL A 126 -5.18 -12.69 8.17
CA VAL A 126 -5.62 -13.62 9.23
C VAL A 126 -5.94 -12.87 10.52
N ASN A 127 -5.08 -11.95 10.97
CA ASN A 127 -5.35 -11.18 12.19
C ASN A 127 -6.57 -10.28 12.05
N TYR A 128 -6.83 -9.74 10.86
CA TYR A 128 -8.05 -8.96 10.59
C TYR A 128 -9.30 -9.82 10.79
N LEU A 129 -9.34 -11.03 10.21
CA LEU A 129 -10.49 -11.94 10.38
C LEU A 129 -10.70 -12.33 11.85
N ILE A 130 -9.62 -12.57 12.60
CA ILE A 130 -9.69 -12.89 14.03
C ILE A 130 -10.25 -11.70 14.82
N GLU A 131 -9.77 -10.49 14.55
CA GLU A 131 -10.19 -9.30 15.30
C GLU A 131 -11.63 -8.90 14.96
N ASP A 132 -12.00 -8.93 13.68
CA ASP A 132 -13.38 -8.74 13.24
C ASP A 132 -14.32 -9.76 13.90
N TYR A 133 -13.93 -11.03 13.98
CA TYR A 133 -14.72 -12.05 14.67
C TYR A 133 -14.84 -11.79 16.17
N LYS A 134 -13.79 -11.36 16.85
CA LYS A 134 -13.85 -11.03 18.29
C LYS A 134 -14.81 -9.87 18.58
N GLN A 135 -14.83 -8.87 17.71
CA GLN A 135 -15.65 -7.66 17.91
C GLN A 135 -17.10 -7.87 17.48
N ASN A 136 -17.32 -8.57 16.36
CA ASN A 136 -18.63 -8.69 15.71
C ASN A 136 -19.30 -10.06 15.87
N GLY A 137 -18.57 -11.09 16.30
CA GLY A 137 -19.08 -12.45 16.51
C GLY A 137 -19.80 -13.01 15.29
N LYS A 138 -21.07 -13.39 15.45
CA LYS A 138 -21.94 -13.92 14.39
C LYS A 138 -22.31 -12.91 13.29
N SER A 139 -21.88 -11.66 13.44
CA SER A 139 -22.06 -10.64 12.42
C SER A 139 -20.76 -10.31 11.67
N SER A 140 -19.65 -10.95 12.02
CA SER A 140 -18.35 -10.82 11.37
C SER A 140 -18.37 -11.30 9.92
N LEU A 141 -17.42 -10.80 9.13
CA LEU A 141 -17.19 -11.27 7.76
C LEU A 141 -16.89 -12.77 7.74
N LEU A 142 -16.08 -13.25 8.69
CA LEU A 142 -15.71 -14.66 8.79
C LEU A 142 -16.95 -15.56 8.97
N ASP A 143 -17.82 -15.25 9.93
CA ASP A 143 -19.04 -16.05 10.18
C ASP A 143 -19.97 -16.06 8.96
N ARG A 144 -20.14 -14.91 8.30
CA ARG A 144 -20.97 -14.79 7.10
C ARG A 144 -20.44 -15.63 5.94
N VAL A 145 -19.13 -15.58 5.68
CA VAL A 145 -18.49 -16.37 4.61
C VAL A 145 -18.59 -17.86 4.93
N LEU A 146 -18.31 -18.26 6.17
CA LEU A 146 -18.41 -19.67 6.57
C LEU A 146 -19.83 -20.20 6.43
N LYS A 147 -20.86 -19.43 6.80
CA LYS A 147 -22.25 -19.83 6.56
C LYS A 147 -22.52 -20.01 5.08
N ALA A 148 -22.18 -19.03 4.25
CA ALA A 148 -22.42 -19.08 2.80
C ALA A 148 -21.71 -20.25 2.09
N LEU A 149 -20.57 -20.72 2.62
CA LEU A 149 -19.86 -21.89 2.08
C LEU A 149 -20.44 -23.24 2.53
N ASN A 150 -21.20 -23.27 3.64
CA ASN A 150 -21.77 -24.49 4.22
C ASN A 150 -23.31 -24.50 4.14
N THR A 151 -23.88 -23.70 3.23
CA THR A 151 -25.31 -23.73 2.90
C THR A 151 -25.53 -24.63 1.70
#